data_AF-A0A2W6WL97-F1
#
_entry.id   AF-A0A2W6WL97-F1
#
_cell.length_a   1.000
_cell.length_b   1.000
_cell.length_c   1.000
_cell.angle_alpha   90.00
_cell.angle_beta   90.00
_cell.angle_gamma   90.00
#
_symmetry.space_group_name_H-M   'P 1'
#
loop_
_entity.id
_entity.type
_entity.pdbx_description
1 polymer ?
#
loop_
_entity_poly.entity_id
_entity_poly.type
_entity_poly.pdbx_seq_one_letter_code
_entity_poly.pdbx_strand_id
1 'polypeptide(L)'
;MTNIRPIRNLILAYVGALVAGFLLYLALIASPLLASISLLFYRGVFIAFISALLLALLIGWAGRWLRSLDLSTAIGAVALSLAFNISFLIVFPVTFDRSITMFLLARIERQNGQLTPPMLEQVFIREYLGDLRQIDRRVREQTLSGNIVQRNDGRIELTPQGSRLLDSGRLIGGWFGADPRFVTPPPPSKAH
;
A
#
# COMPACT_ATOMS: atom_id res chain seq x y z
N MET A 1 46.06 4.46 2.03
CA MET A 1 45.14 3.43 1.50
C MET A 1 44.01 3.26 2.50
N THR A 2 42.85 3.84 2.25
CA THR A 2 41.66 3.73 3.11
C THR A 2 41.25 2.25 3.21
N ASN A 3 41.10 1.74 4.43
CA ASN A 3 40.77 0.34 4.68
C ASN A 3 39.32 0.09 4.20
N ILE A 4 39.15 -0.57 3.04
CA ILE A 4 37.85 -0.78 2.36
C ILE A 4 37.00 -1.87 3.07
N ARG A 5 37.63 -2.71 3.88
CA ARG A 5 37.00 -3.84 4.58
C ARG A 5 35.80 -3.47 5.47
N PRO A 6 35.85 -2.44 6.34
CA PRO A 6 34.70 -2.03 7.16
C PRO A 6 33.50 -1.57 6.33
N ILE A 7 33.73 -0.78 5.27
CA ILE A 7 32.65 -0.28 4.40
C ILE A 7 31.98 -1.45 3.68
N ARG A 8 32.76 -2.40 3.15
CA ARG A 8 32.22 -3.60 2.51
C ARG A 8 31.32 -4.40 3.46
N ASN A 9 31.77 -4.62 4.70
CA ASN A 9 30.99 -5.37 5.68
C ASN A 9 29.69 -4.66 6.05
N LEU A 10 29.72 -3.32 6.14
CA LEU A 10 28.52 -2.50 6.35
C LEU A 10 27.53 -2.67 5.18
N ILE A 11 28.00 -2.51 3.93
CA ILE A 11 27.16 -2.69 2.74
C ILE A 11 26.54 -4.09 2.72
N LEU A 12 27.34 -5.13 2.98
CA LEU A 12 26.84 -6.50 3.04
C LEU A 12 25.78 -6.70 4.12
N ALA A 13 25.93 -6.05 5.29
CA ALA A 13 24.93 -6.11 6.35
C ALA A 13 23.60 -5.47 5.92
N TYR A 14 23.63 -4.27 5.33
CA TYR A 14 22.43 -3.58 4.86
C TYR A 14 21.76 -4.31 3.69
N VAL A 15 22.53 -4.69 2.67
CA VAL A 15 21.99 -5.43 1.51
C VAL A 15 21.46 -6.80 1.95
N GLY A 16 22.20 -7.50 2.81
CA GLY A 16 21.77 -8.78 3.36
C GLY A 16 20.48 -8.66 4.16
N ALA A 17 20.36 -7.66 5.04
CA ALA A 17 19.15 -7.40 5.79
C ALA A 17 17.96 -6.99 4.89
N LEU A 18 18.21 -6.19 3.85
CA LEU A 18 17.19 -5.80 2.89
C LEU A 18 16.64 -7.01 2.14
N VAL A 19 17.52 -7.85 1.59
CA VAL A 19 17.14 -9.07 0.87
C VAL A 19 16.45 -10.06 1.80
N ALA A 20 17.04 -10.38 2.96
CA ALA A 20 16.46 -11.32 3.92
C ALA A 20 15.10 -10.82 4.46
N GLY A 21 15.01 -9.54 4.80
CA GLY A 21 13.78 -8.91 5.27
C GLY A 21 12.68 -8.85 4.21
N PHE A 22 13.04 -8.64 2.94
CA PHE A 22 12.08 -8.68 1.84
C PHE A 22 11.62 -10.11 1.54
N LEU A 23 12.53 -11.09 1.51
CA LEU A 23 12.15 -12.50 1.33
C LEU A 23 11.25 -12.99 2.48
N LEU A 24 11.56 -12.59 3.71
CA LEU A 24 10.72 -12.88 4.87
C LEU A 24 9.34 -12.23 4.74
N TYR A 25 9.28 -10.98 4.29
CA TYR A 25 8.03 -10.28 4.00
C TYR A 25 7.20 -11.02 2.95
N LEU A 26 7.81 -11.42 1.83
CA LEU A 26 7.15 -12.19 0.77
C LEU A 26 6.63 -13.54 1.27
N ALA A 27 7.43 -14.26 2.07
CA ALA A 27 7.01 -15.52 2.66
C ALA A 27 5.81 -15.35 3.60
N LEU A 28 5.83 -14.33 4.45
CA LEU A 28 4.76 -14.07 5.40
C LEU A 28 3.47 -13.57 4.72
N ILE A 29 3.56 -12.72 3.72
CA ILE A 29 2.37 -12.22 3.01
C ILE A 29 1.74 -13.29 2.11
N ALA A 30 2.54 -14.22 1.57
CA ALA A 30 2.06 -15.38 0.83
C ALA A 30 1.40 -16.43 1.75
N SER A 31 1.74 -16.43 3.04
CA SER A 31 1.14 -17.33 4.03
C SER A 31 -0.30 -16.91 4.42
N PRO A 32 -1.08 -17.80 5.07
CA PRO A 32 -2.42 -17.46 5.58
C PRO A 32 -2.39 -16.51 6.79
N LEU A 33 -1.22 -16.05 7.21
CA LEU A 33 -1.06 -15.12 8.32
C LEU A 33 -1.85 -13.82 8.05
N LEU A 34 -2.66 -13.42 9.03
CA LEU A 34 -3.55 -12.25 8.96
C LEU A 34 -4.54 -12.28 7.79
N ALA A 35 -4.93 -13.47 7.29
CA ALA A 35 -5.93 -13.59 6.21
C ALA A 35 -7.31 -13.03 6.58
N SER A 36 -7.61 -12.86 7.88
CA SER A 36 -8.83 -12.20 8.36
C SER A 36 -8.85 -10.69 8.10
N ILE A 37 -7.71 -10.06 7.84
CA ILE A 37 -7.62 -8.64 7.51
C ILE A 37 -7.89 -8.47 6.01
N SER A 38 -9.11 -8.08 5.67
CA SER A 38 -9.58 -7.93 4.28
C SER A 38 -8.88 -6.81 3.50
N LEU A 39 -8.43 -5.76 4.19
CA LEU A 39 -7.76 -4.63 3.56
C LEU A 39 -6.27 -4.94 3.36
N LEU A 40 -5.88 -5.10 2.10
CA LEU A 40 -4.49 -5.39 1.69
C LEU A 40 -3.46 -4.43 2.31
N PHE A 41 -3.80 -3.14 2.38
CA PHE A 41 -2.94 -2.13 3.00
C PHE A 41 -2.64 -2.46 4.47
N TYR A 42 -3.67 -2.65 5.30
CA TYR A 42 -3.47 -2.94 6.73
C TYR A 42 -2.78 -4.28 6.94
N ARG A 43 -3.20 -5.32 6.20
CA ARG A 43 -2.56 -6.64 6.25
C ARG A 43 -1.08 -6.53 5.92
N GLY A 44 -0.73 -5.88 4.82
CA GLY A 44 0.65 -5.71 4.38
C GLY A 44 1.50 -4.91 5.38
N VAL A 45 0.95 -3.85 5.98
CA VAL A 45 1.66 -3.06 7.01
C VAL A 45 1.97 -3.92 8.23
N PHE A 46 0.98 -4.65 8.77
CA PHE A 46 1.22 -5.54 9.91
C PHE A 46 2.25 -6.63 9.60
N ILE A 47 2.18 -7.24 8.41
CA ILE A 47 3.18 -8.22 7.97
C ILE A 47 4.58 -7.58 7.86
N ALA A 48 4.71 -6.35 7.38
CA ALA A 48 5.99 -5.64 7.33
C ALA A 48 6.59 -5.43 8.74
N PHE A 49 5.77 -5.06 9.72
CA PHE A 49 6.21 -4.95 11.13
C PHE A 49 6.62 -6.30 11.72
N ILE A 50 5.86 -7.36 11.48
CA ILE A 50 6.21 -8.71 11.93
C ILE A 50 7.52 -9.16 11.28
N SER A 51 7.69 -8.90 9.98
CA SER A 51 8.93 -9.22 9.24
C SER A 51 10.13 -8.49 9.83
N ALA A 52 9.98 -7.19 10.14
CA ALA A 52 11.04 -6.39 10.75
C ALA A 52 11.41 -6.89 12.16
N LEU A 53 10.43 -7.26 12.97
CA LEU A 53 10.67 -7.85 14.29
C LEU A 53 11.44 -9.17 14.19
N LEU A 54 11.00 -10.07 13.31
CA LEU A 54 11.66 -11.35 13.09
C LEU A 54 13.07 -11.17 12.52
N LEU A 55 13.27 -10.22 11.59
CA LEU A 55 14.58 -9.86 11.07
C LEU A 55 15.50 -9.34 12.18
N ALA A 56 14.99 -8.49 13.09
CA ALA A 56 15.75 -8.00 14.23
C ALA A 56 16.17 -9.16 15.16
N LEU A 57 15.27 -10.12 15.42
CA LEU A 57 15.58 -11.32 16.19
C LEU A 57 16.62 -12.21 15.50
N LEU A 58 16.55 -12.34 14.17
CA LEU A 58 17.52 -13.11 13.37
C LEU A 58 18.90 -12.45 13.36
N ILE A 59 18.98 -11.13 13.17
CA ILE A 59 20.25 -10.37 13.22
C ILE A 59 20.82 -10.43 14.64
N GLY A 60 20.00 -10.20 15.66
CA GLY A 60 20.40 -10.37 17.06
C GLY A 60 20.85 -11.80 17.35
N TRP A 61 20.27 -12.80 16.68
CA TRP A 61 20.67 -14.19 16.80
C TRP A 61 22.00 -14.51 16.14
N ALA A 62 22.18 -14.08 14.90
CA ALA A 62 23.43 -14.22 14.17
C ALA A 62 24.57 -13.43 14.83
N GLY A 63 24.29 -12.23 15.35
CA GLY A 63 25.27 -11.36 16.00
C GLY A 63 25.96 -11.97 17.22
N ARG A 64 25.28 -12.87 17.94
CA ARG A 64 25.87 -13.64 19.06
C ARG A 64 27.05 -14.51 18.60
N TRP A 65 26.95 -15.01 17.37
CA TRP A 65 27.94 -15.90 16.76
C TRP A 65 28.95 -15.12 15.91
N LEU A 66 28.52 -14.05 15.22
CA LEU A 66 29.34 -13.34 14.24
C LEU A 66 30.12 -12.13 14.78
N ARG A 67 29.93 -11.70 16.04
CA ARG A 67 30.73 -10.67 16.78
C ARG A 67 31.15 -9.39 16.01
N SER A 68 30.51 -9.07 14.89
CA SER A 68 31.01 -8.08 13.92
C SER A 68 30.00 -6.99 13.55
N LEU A 69 28.77 -7.06 14.08
CA LEU A 69 27.72 -6.08 13.81
C LEU A 69 27.48 -5.21 15.06
N ASP A 70 27.70 -3.91 14.89
CA ASP A 70 27.34 -2.92 15.90
C ASP A 70 25.81 -2.76 15.99
N LEU A 71 25.31 -2.41 17.18
CA LEU A 71 23.88 -2.25 17.43
C LEU A 71 23.26 -1.18 16.52
N SER A 72 23.98 -0.09 16.26
CA SER A 72 23.50 0.98 15.37
C SER A 72 23.28 0.47 13.94
N THR A 73 24.17 -0.39 13.45
CA THR A 73 24.07 -1.00 12.12
C THR A 73 22.88 -1.96 12.05
N ALA A 74 22.67 -2.76 13.10
CA ALA A 74 21.52 -3.66 13.17
C ALA A 74 20.18 -2.90 13.15
N ILE A 75 20.05 -1.85 13.98
CA ILE A 75 18.85 -1.00 14.02
C ILE A 75 18.61 -0.34 12.65
N GLY A 76 19.66 0.27 12.08
CA GLY A 76 19.57 0.92 10.77
C GLY A 76 19.17 -0.05 9.66
N ALA A 77 19.71 -1.27 9.66
CA ALA A 77 19.41 -2.29 8.67
C ALA A 77 17.95 -2.79 8.76
N VAL A 78 17.44 -3.00 9.98
CA VAL A 78 16.03 -3.37 10.20
C VAL A 78 15.10 -2.23 9.80
N ALA A 79 15.41 -0.99 10.19
CA ALA A 79 14.62 0.19 9.84
C ALA A 79 14.57 0.39 8.31
N LEU A 80 15.70 0.23 7.63
CA LEU A 80 15.76 0.31 6.17
C LEU A 80 14.91 -0.78 5.51
N SER A 81 14.99 -2.03 6.00
CA SER A 81 14.16 -3.13 5.48
C SER A 81 12.66 -2.87 5.70
N LEU A 82 12.26 -2.39 6.88
CA LEU A 82 10.87 -2.03 7.17
C LEU A 82 10.37 -0.93 6.22
N ALA A 83 11.14 0.15 6.07
CA ALA A 83 10.81 1.25 5.19
C ALA A 83 10.65 0.77 3.74
N PHE A 84 11.60 -0.03 3.25
CA PHE A 84 11.54 -0.61 1.92
C PHE A 84 10.30 -1.47 1.71
N ASN A 85 9.97 -2.37 2.65
CA ASN A 85 8.80 -3.25 2.54
C ASN A 85 7.48 -2.45 2.52
N ILE A 86 7.36 -1.40 3.34
CA ILE A 86 6.20 -0.51 3.34
C ILE A 86 6.12 0.27 2.01
N SER A 87 7.22 0.83 1.53
CA SER A 87 7.27 1.53 0.26
C SER A 87 6.91 0.61 -0.90
N PHE A 88 7.45 -0.61 -0.95
CA PHE A 88 7.12 -1.61 -1.95
C PHE A 88 5.63 -1.95 -1.94
N LEU A 89 5.06 -2.21 -0.76
CA LEU A 89 3.63 -2.48 -0.58
C LEU A 89 2.75 -1.36 -1.15
N ILE A 90 3.07 -0.11 -0.83
CA ILE A 90 2.27 1.04 -1.24
C ILE A 90 2.39 1.27 -2.75
N VAL A 91 3.62 1.29 -3.28
CA VAL A 91 3.89 1.60 -4.68
C VAL A 91 3.38 0.52 -5.63
N PHE A 92 3.45 -0.75 -5.25
CA PHE A 92 3.10 -1.86 -6.13
C PHE A 92 1.76 -2.53 -5.74
N PRO A 93 1.67 -3.47 -4.78
CA PRO A 93 0.42 -4.18 -4.52
C PRO A 93 -0.80 -3.27 -4.28
N VAL A 94 -0.66 -2.26 -3.41
CA VAL A 94 -1.79 -1.40 -3.05
C VAL A 94 -2.19 -0.50 -4.21
N THR A 95 -1.21 0.04 -4.96
CA THR A 95 -1.52 0.85 -6.15
C THR A 95 -2.18 0.00 -7.23
N PHE A 96 -1.72 -1.22 -7.49
CA PHE A 96 -2.32 -2.10 -8.49
C PHE A 96 -3.74 -2.54 -8.13
N ASP A 97 -4.00 -2.94 -6.88
CA ASP A 97 -5.35 -3.31 -6.41
C ASP A 97 -6.34 -2.13 -6.47
N ARG A 98 -5.84 -0.88 -6.45
CA ARG A 98 -6.67 0.33 -6.46
C ARG A 98 -6.73 1.05 -7.82
N SER A 99 -5.98 0.58 -8.80
CA SER A 99 -5.80 1.29 -10.07
C SER A 99 -6.90 0.93 -11.07
N ILE A 100 -7.69 1.94 -11.45
CA ILE A 100 -8.59 1.84 -12.61
C ILE A 100 -7.76 1.54 -13.88
N THR A 101 -6.57 2.12 -14.02
CA THR A 101 -5.68 1.86 -15.16
C THR A 101 -5.35 0.39 -15.31
N MET A 102 -5.03 -0.33 -14.22
CA MET A 102 -4.76 -1.77 -14.28
C MET A 102 -5.98 -2.56 -14.75
N PHE A 103 -7.18 -2.18 -14.30
CA PHE A 103 -8.43 -2.75 -14.80
C PHE A 103 -8.59 -2.51 -16.31
N LEU A 104 -8.41 -1.27 -16.78
CA LEU A 104 -8.58 -0.91 -18.19
C LEU A 104 -7.56 -1.63 -19.09
N LEU A 105 -6.28 -1.66 -18.71
CA LEU A 105 -5.22 -2.33 -19.48
C LEU A 105 -5.51 -3.83 -19.64
N ALA A 106 -5.96 -4.51 -18.57
CA ALA A 106 -6.34 -5.91 -18.64
C ALA A 106 -7.52 -6.18 -19.60
N ARG A 107 -8.42 -5.20 -19.81
CA ARG A 107 -9.52 -5.32 -20.77
C ARG A 107 -9.11 -5.00 -22.20
N ILE A 108 -8.24 -4.01 -22.38
CA ILE A 108 -7.66 -3.67 -23.67
C ILE A 108 -6.83 -4.84 -24.20
N GLU A 109 -5.99 -5.44 -23.37
CA GLU A 109 -5.17 -6.60 -23.72
C GLU A 109 -6.03 -7.79 -24.15
N ARG A 110 -7.05 -8.15 -23.35
CA ARG A 110 -7.98 -9.24 -23.67
C ARG A 110 -8.73 -9.05 -24.99
N GLN A 111 -9.05 -7.82 -25.36
CA GLN A 111 -9.83 -7.50 -26.57
C GLN A 111 -8.96 -7.19 -27.79
N ASN A 112 -7.62 -7.27 -27.66
CA ASN A 112 -6.64 -7.21 -28.75
C ASN A 112 -6.90 -6.10 -29.79
N GLY A 113 -7.08 -4.86 -29.31
CA GLY A 113 -7.24 -3.67 -30.17
C GLY A 113 -8.66 -3.39 -30.68
N GLN A 114 -9.66 -4.20 -30.29
CA GLN A 114 -11.05 -4.02 -30.74
C GLN A 114 -11.86 -3.00 -29.90
N LEU A 115 -11.30 -2.51 -28.78
CA LEU A 115 -12.01 -1.58 -27.90
C LEU A 115 -11.83 -0.12 -28.34
N THR A 116 -12.95 0.54 -28.60
CA THR A 116 -13.02 2.01 -28.70
C THR A 116 -13.25 2.64 -27.32
N PRO A 117 -12.98 3.95 -27.13
CA PRO A 117 -13.23 4.61 -25.84
C PRO A 117 -14.67 4.48 -25.31
N PRO A 118 -15.73 4.65 -26.14
CA PRO A 118 -17.11 4.43 -25.68
C PRO A 118 -17.39 2.98 -25.26
N MET A 119 -16.83 2.00 -25.96
CA MET A 119 -16.95 0.58 -25.57
C MET A 119 -16.26 0.32 -24.22
N LEU A 120 -15.12 0.95 -23.99
CA LEU A 120 -14.38 0.81 -22.73
C LEU A 120 -15.14 1.45 -21.55
N GLU A 121 -15.83 2.57 -21.76
CA GLU A 121 -16.73 3.16 -20.77
C GLU A 121 -17.87 2.21 -20.39
N GLN A 122 -18.50 1.57 -21.37
CA GLN A 122 -19.54 0.56 -21.12
C GLN A 122 -18.99 -0.63 -20.34
N VAL A 123 -17.78 -1.10 -20.67
CA VAL A 123 -17.09 -2.16 -19.92
C VAL A 123 -16.81 -1.73 -18.49
N PHE A 124 -16.38 -0.48 -18.27
CA PHE A 124 -16.16 0.05 -16.92
C PHE A 124 -17.46 0.06 -16.10
N ILE A 125 -18.56 0.57 -16.66
CA ILE A 125 -19.85 0.60 -15.96
C ILE A 125 -20.32 -0.82 -15.63
N ARG A 126 -20.35 -1.71 -16.63
CA ARG A 126 -20.85 -3.07 -16.45
C ARG A 126 -19.99 -3.89 -15.50
N GLU A 127 -18.67 -3.93 -15.73
CA GLU A 127 -17.80 -4.86 -15.02
C GLU A 127 -17.19 -4.25 -13.76
N TYR A 128 -16.69 -3.00 -13.81
CA TYR A 128 -16.03 -2.39 -12.64
C TYR A 128 -17.04 -1.94 -11.59
N LEU A 129 -18.11 -1.26 -12.00
CA LEU A 129 -19.16 -0.80 -11.07
C LEU A 129 -20.20 -1.89 -10.78
N GLY A 130 -20.63 -2.62 -11.81
CA GLY A 130 -21.60 -3.72 -11.68
C GLY A 130 -20.99 -4.98 -11.09
N ASP A 131 -20.31 -5.79 -11.92
CA ASP A 131 -19.89 -7.15 -11.55
C ASP A 131 -18.91 -7.18 -10.37
N LEU A 132 -17.90 -6.30 -10.38
CA LEU A 132 -16.90 -6.22 -9.33
C LEU A 132 -17.36 -5.45 -8.09
N ARG A 133 -18.52 -4.78 -8.15
CA ARG A 133 -19.11 -4.00 -7.04
C ARG A 133 -18.10 -3.08 -6.34
N GLN A 134 -17.24 -2.40 -7.11
CA GLN A 134 -16.10 -1.68 -6.55
C GLN A 134 -16.52 -0.54 -5.64
N ILE A 135 -17.63 0.15 -5.92
CA ILE A 135 -18.17 1.19 -5.03
C ILE A 135 -18.51 0.60 -3.66
N ASP A 136 -19.27 -0.49 -3.60
CA ASP A 136 -19.62 -1.12 -2.34
C ASP A 136 -18.40 -1.60 -1.56
N ARG A 137 -17.40 -2.15 -2.27
CA ARG A 137 -16.14 -2.54 -1.65
C ARG A 137 -15.49 -1.33 -0.97
N ARG A 138 -15.39 -0.18 -1.66
CA ARG A 138 -14.81 1.04 -1.09
C ARG A 138 -15.64 1.59 0.07
N VAL A 139 -16.97 1.59 -0.03
CA VAL A 139 -17.86 1.99 1.07
C VAL A 139 -17.62 1.11 2.29
N ARG A 140 -17.62 -0.22 2.15
CA ARG A 140 -17.31 -1.14 3.25
C ARG A 140 -15.93 -0.89 3.85
N GLU A 141 -14.91 -0.72 3.01
CA GLU A 141 -13.54 -0.42 3.46
C GLU A 141 -13.48 0.88 4.29
N GLN A 142 -14.16 1.95 3.84
CA GLN A 142 -14.20 3.23 4.56
C GLN A 142 -15.03 3.15 5.84
N THR A 143 -16.11 2.37 5.88
CA THR A 143 -16.88 2.11 7.09
C THR A 143 -16.04 1.35 8.11
N LEU A 144 -15.35 0.27 7.70
CA LEU A 144 -14.44 -0.49 8.57
C LEU A 144 -13.28 0.35 9.08
N SER A 145 -12.80 1.29 8.26
CA SER A 145 -11.75 2.23 8.66
C SER A 145 -12.26 3.35 9.58
N GLY A 146 -13.58 3.44 9.83
CA GLY A 146 -14.20 4.47 10.66
C GLY A 146 -14.28 5.85 10.00
N ASN A 147 -14.07 5.96 8.69
CA ASN A 147 -14.08 7.24 7.97
C ASN A 147 -15.50 7.68 7.58
N ILE A 148 -16.40 6.72 7.35
CA ILE A 148 -17.81 6.98 7.03
C ILE A 148 -18.76 6.14 7.89
N VAL A 149 -19.98 6.62 8.05
CA VAL A 149 -21.09 5.88 8.64
C VAL A 149 -22.26 5.81 7.65
N GLN A 150 -22.92 4.66 7.58
CA GLN A 150 -24.16 4.48 6.85
C GLN A 150 -25.32 4.62 7.82
N ARG A 151 -26.23 5.57 7.55
CA ARG A 151 -27.44 5.77 8.34
C ARG A 151 -28.53 4.77 7.93
N ASN A 152 -29.53 4.63 8.79
CA ASN A 152 -30.66 3.72 8.60
C ASN A 152 -31.50 4.04 7.34
N ASP A 153 -31.46 5.29 6.87
CA ASP A 153 -32.12 5.76 5.65
C ASP A 153 -31.29 5.57 4.38
N GLY A 154 -30.13 4.88 4.48
CA GLY A 154 -29.22 4.62 3.37
C GLY A 154 -28.25 5.77 3.06
N ARG A 155 -28.31 6.89 3.78
CA ARG A 155 -27.37 7.99 3.59
C ARG A 155 -25.97 7.64 4.11
N ILE A 156 -24.95 8.13 3.41
CA ILE A 156 -23.55 8.00 3.80
C ILE A 156 -23.05 9.35 4.30
N GLU A 157 -22.41 9.36 5.46
CA GLU A 157 -21.83 10.56 6.04
C GLU A 157 -20.38 10.33 6.47
N LEU A 158 -19.57 11.39 6.41
CA LEU A 158 -18.23 11.39 6.99
C LEU A 158 -18.31 11.41 8.51
N THR A 159 -17.43 10.65 9.14
CA THR A 159 -17.16 10.79 10.58
C THR A 159 -16.18 11.95 10.83
N PRO A 160 -15.97 12.37 12.09
CA PRO A 160 -14.91 13.31 12.43
C PRO A 160 -13.50 12.80 12.04
N GLN A 161 -13.28 11.49 11.99
CA GLN A 161 -12.05 10.91 11.48
C GLN A 161 -11.95 11.07 9.96
N GLY A 162 -13.03 10.76 9.23
CA GLY A 162 -13.09 10.92 7.79
C GLY A 162 -12.85 12.37 7.34
N SER A 163 -13.42 13.34 8.06
CA SER A 163 -13.17 14.77 7.78
C SER A 163 -11.69 15.11 7.92
N ARG A 164 -11.05 14.71 9.02
CA ARG A 164 -9.62 14.96 9.26
C ARG A 164 -8.73 14.29 8.21
N LEU A 165 -9.10 13.08 7.77
CA LEU A 165 -8.39 12.40 6.69
C LEU A 165 -8.51 13.17 5.37
N LEU A 166 -9.70 13.65 5.03
CA LEU A 166 -9.93 14.45 3.82
C LEU A 166 -9.14 15.77 3.86
N ASP A 167 -9.11 16.45 5.01
CA ASP A 167 -8.33 17.69 5.20
C ASP A 167 -6.82 17.43 5.05
N SER A 168 -6.33 16.32 5.59
CA SER A 168 -4.94 15.89 5.40
C SER A 168 -4.65 15.62 3.93
N GLY A 169 -5.60 15.01 3.21
CA GLY A 169 -5.52 14.78 1.77
C GLY A 169 -5.44 16.08 0.96
N ARG A 170 -6.19 17.11 1.34
CA ARG A 170 -6.11 18.46 0.73
C ARG A 170 -4.75 19.10 0.95
N LEU A 171 -4.24 19.05 2.18
CA LEU A 171 -2.96 19.65 2.54
C LEU A 171 -1.81 18.98 1.77
N ILE A 172 -1.71 17.65 1.85
CA ILE A 172 -0.65 16.88 1.20
C ILE A 172 -0.82 16.97 -0.32
N GLY A 173 -2.03 16.82 -0.84
CA GLY A 173 -2.31 16.96 -2.28
C GLY A 173 -1.86 18.31 -2.83
N GLY A 174 -2.05 19.39 -2.06
CA GLY A 174 -1.56 20.72 -2.39
C GLY A 174 -0.03 20.80 -2.52
N TRP A 175 0.72 20.13 -1.63
CA TRP A 175 2.19 20.10 -1.70
C TRP A 175 2.72 19.41 -2.96
N PHE A 176 2.02 18.38 -3.44
CA PHE A 176 2.44 17.57 -4.58
C PHE A 176 1.74 17.95 -5.90
N GLY A 177 0.90 18.99 -5.92
CA GLY A 177 0.15 19.39 -7.12
C GLY A 177 -0.82 18.32 -7.61
N ALA A 178 -1.41 17.53 -6.70
CA ALA A 178 -2.43 16.56 -7.04
C ALA A 178 -3.70 17.25 -7.55
N ASP A 179 -4.46 16.58 -8.41
CA ASP A 179 -5.70 17.14 -8.95
C ASP A 179 -6.70 17.43 -7.79
N PRO A 180 -7.06 18.70 -7.56
CA PRO A 180 -7.86 19.10 -6.41
C PRO A 180 -9.28 18.53 -6.46
N ARG A 181 -9.79 18.12 -7.64
CA ARG A 181 -11.14 17.58 -7.79
C ARG A 181 -11.37 16.29 -7.02
N PHE A 182 -10.32 15.55 -6.69
CA PHE A 182 -10.41 14.31 -5.89
C PHE A 182 -10.66 14.56 -4.39
N VAL A 183 -10.36 15.76 -3.89
CA VAL A 183 -10.46 16.11 -2.45
C VAL A 183 -11.34 17.34 -2.19
N THR A 184 -11.62 18.10 -3.25
CA THR A 184 -12.48 19.27 -3.27
C THR A 184 -13.30 19.20 -4.55
N PRO A 185 -14.48 18.53 -4.53
CA PRO A 185 -15.32 18.43 -5.72
C PRO A 185 -15.77 19.83 -6.15
N PRO A 186 -15.89 20.09 -7.47
CA PRO A 186 -16.46 21.34 -7.94
C PRO A 186 -17.89 21.50 -7.40
N PRO A 187 -18.38 22.74 -7.25
CA PRO A 187 -19.77 22.97 -6.87
C PRO A 187 -20.68 22.18 -7.83
N PRO A 188 -21.81 21.62 -7.35
CA PRO A 188 -22.72 20.89 -8.20
C PRO A 188 -23.05 21.77 -9.41
N SER A 189 -22.76 21.25 -10.60
CA SER A 189 -23.24 21.87 -11.83
C SER A 189 -24.74 22.04 -11.67
N LYS A 190 -25.27 23.23 -11.98
CA LYS A 190 -26.72 23.44 -12.12
C LYS A 190 -27.14 22.61 -13.33
N ALA A 191 -27.35 21.31 -13.13
CA ALA A 191 -27.90 20.44 -14.14
C ALA A 191 -29.37 20.82 -14.31
N HIS A 192 -29.69 21.31 -15.50
CA HIS A 192 -31.04 21.37 -16.06
C HIS A 192 -31.58 19.96 -16.29
#